data_AF-A0A7W3YCC5-F1
#
_entry.id   AF-A0A7W3YCC5-F1
#
_cell.length_a   1.000
_cell.length_b   1.000
_cell.length_c   1.000
_cell.angle_alpha   90.00
_cell.angle_beta   90.00
_cell.angle_gamma   90.00
#
_symmetry.space_group_name_H-M   'P 1'
#
loop_
_entity.id
_entity.type
_entity.pdbx_description
1 polymer ?
#
loop_
_entity_poly.entity_id
_entity_poly.type
_entity_poly.pdbx_seq_one_letter_code
_entity_poly.pdbx_strand_id
1 'polypeptide(L)'
;MTGRDYLKIWYRVQIGATLIILMMMMIRNFELGRNIWLQLLWMVIILGLGLAEELWENVLPIISKVNCWIQGLAQPVILTFAWGVITREIITMLHMPSRGVVLLMILYYFVMYAPFASVIGGQMNLSIERFVFVIWMFQIVIVPFTYLPFDLIANPKLTILLSTGAVGAVAYFLFAVTVMRAWHLSWPGLKPNWSSDFNWWILFLILAIFVIPLGSNMMAIIHLPKHGLFKLTCQAFEAGLAEESLFRFALLGVLFYAWRNVKQRLPLAIITSSLLFGFAHLINLGGQRIDLTLYQVALAFLLGLFLSVVYVYTGQLWLTMLMHFSLDWFGFLATGTTKLTGDLVPADWWGLLFLLVMFGGFSLWMMFGTRREVMERHVRRLTGKHQRFGFSIQY
;
A
#
# COMPACT_ATOMS: atom_id res chain seq x y z
N MET A 1 -2.98 21.07 20.94
CA MET A 1 -2.15 20.11 20.21
C MET A 1 -2.92 19.61 19.00
N THR A 2 -2.33 19.68 17.82
CA THR A 2 -2.88 19.12 16.57
C THR A 2 -2.60 17.61 16.51
N GLY A 3 -3.27 16.87 15.62
CA GLY A 3 -2.97 15.44 15.41
C GLY A 3 -1.51 15.16 15.00
N ARG A 4 -0.82 16.14 14.39
CA ARG A 4 0.62 16.04 14.05
C ARG A 4 1.49 16.09 15.30
N ASP A 5 1.10 16.87 16.31
CA ASP A 5 1.85 16.99 17.57
C ASP A 5 1.84 15.65 18.33
N TYR A 6 0.70 14.96 18.36
CA TYR A 6 0.59 13.63 18.96
C TYR A 6 1.46 12.59 18.24
N LEU A 7 1.45 12.58 16.89
CA LEU A 7 2.30 11.67 16.11
C LEU A 7 3.79 11.97 16.31
N LYS A 8 4.17 13.23 16.52
CA LYS A 8 5.55 13.63 16.82
C LYS A 8 5.99 13.14 18.21
N ILE A 9 5.14 13.27 19.22
CA ILE A 9 5.41 12.73 20.57
C ILE A 9 5.55 11.20 20.50
N TRP A 10 4.62 10.53 19.81
CA TRP A 10 4.67 9.08 19.64
C TRP A 10 5.94 8.65 18.91
N TYR A 11 6.33 9.34 17.84
CA TYR A 11 7.59 9.08 17.13
C TYR A 11 8.79 9.07 18.08
N ARG A 12 8.92 10.09 18.93
CA ARG A 12 10.01 10.21 19.92
C ARG A 12 10.01 9.06 20.92
N VAL A 13 8.84 8.71 21.46
CA VAL A 13 8.69 7.59 22.40
C VAL A 13 9.02 6.25 21.73
N GLN A 14 8.50 6.02 20.52
CA GLN A 14 8.73 4.81 19.75
C GLN A 14 10.21 4.60 19.47
N ILE A 15 10.89 5.60 18.87
CA ILE A 15 12.31 5.48 18.54
C ILE A 15 13.18 5.36 19.80
N GLY A 16 12.86 6.09 20.87
CA GLY A 16 13.55 5.99 22.16
C GLY A 16 13.42 4.60 22.79
N ALA A 17 12.21 4.04 22.82
CA ALA A 17 11.97 2.69 23.33
C ALA A 17 12.67 1.63 22.47
N THR A 18 12.59 1.74 21.14
CA THR A 18 13.28 0.83 20.22
C THR A 18 14.80 0.90 20.40
N LEU A 19 15.37 2.09 20.59
CA LEU A 19 16.80 2.29 20.87
C LEU A 19 17.27 1.56 22.12
N ILE A 20 16.54 1.70 23.23
CA ILE A 20 16.86 1.02 24.49
C ILE A 20 16.88 -0.49 24.29
N ILE A 21 15.83 -1.03 23.64
CA ILE A 21 15.72 -2.47 23.37
C ILE A 21 16.87 -2.97 22.51
N LEU A 22 17.18 -2.28 21.40
CA LEU A 22 18.28 -2.66 20.52
C LEU A 22 19.64 -2.56 21.21
N MET A 23 19.85 -1.56 22.07
CA MET A 23 21.09 -1.43 22.86
C MET A 23 21.25 -2.58 23.86
N MET A 24 20.19 -2.93 24.60
CA MET A 24 20.19 -4.08 25.50
C MET A 24 20.48 -5.39 24.75
N MET A 25 19.85 -5.59 23.59
CA MET A 25 20.11 -6.75 22.74
C MET A 25 21.54 -6.78 22.21
N MET A 26 22.08 -5.63 21.82
CA MET A 26 23.45 -5.50 21.31
C MET A 26 24.45 -5.93 22.38
N ILE A 27 24.32 -5.39 23.60
CA ILE A 27 25.19 -5.73 24.74
C ILE A 27 25.11 -7.22 25.05
N ARG A 28 23.90 -7.77 25.19
CA ARG A 28 23.68 -9.21 25.45
C ARG A 28 24.35 -10.09 24.38
N ASN A 29 24.22 -9.74 23.09
CA ASN A 29 24.81 -10.55 22.02
C ASN A 29 26.33 -10.38 21.93
N PHE A 30 26.87 -9.22 22.29
CA PHE A 30 28.31 -9.00 22.42
C PHE A 30 28.91 -9.86 23.53
N GLU A 31 28.31 -9.84 24.73
CA GLU A 31 28.74 -10.65 25.88
C GLU A 31 28.68 -12.15 25.58
N LEU A 32 27.68 -12.59 24.82
CA LEU A 32 27.53 -13.99 24.37
C LEU A 32 28.43 -14.36 23.18
N GLY A 33 29.27 -13.45 22.68
CA GLY A 33 30.17 -13.70 21.54
C GLY A 33 29.44 -13.90 20.20
N ARG A 34 28.20 -13.43 20.06
CA ARG A 34 27.36 -13.62 18.86
C ARG A 34 27.50 -12.45 17.89
N ASN A 35 28.01 -12.69 16.69
CA ASN A 35 28.30 -11.66 15.68
C ASN A 35 27.13 -10.73 15.27
N ILE A 36 25.88 -11.07 15.59
CA ILE A 36 24.70 -10.19 15.34
C ILE A 36 24.81 -8.83 16.05
N TRP A 37 25.64 -8.71 17.11
CA TRP A 37 25.87 -7.45 17.82
C TRP A 37 26.36 -6.33 16.87
N LEU A 38 27.13 -6.65 15.82
CA LEU A 38 27.59 -5.68 14.83
C LEU A 38 26.44 -5.08 14.01
N GLN A 39 25.46 -5.90 13.63
CA GLN A 39 24.27 -5.43 12.93
C GLN A 39 23.43 -4.54 13.84
N LEU A 40 23.27 -4.95 15.10
CA LEU A 40 22.54 -4.17 16.12
C LEU A 40 23.21 -2.83 16.40
N LEU A 41 24.55 -2.77 16.42
CA LEU A 41 25.30 -1.53 16.57
C LEU A 41 24.94 -0.52 15.48
N TRP A 42 24.90 -0.94 14.21
CA TRP A 42 24.50 -0.07 13.11
C TRP A 42 23.06 0.42 13.26
N MET A 43 22.14 -0.45 13.68
CA MET A 43 20.74 -0.04 13.93
C MET A 43 20.63 0.99 15.06
N VAL A 44 21.38 0.81 16.15
CA VAL A 44 21.45 1.75 17.28
C VAL A 44 22.02 3.09 16.84
N ILE A 45 23.11 3.10 16.07
CA ILE A 45 23.70 4.34 15.53
C ILE A 45 22.67 5.08 14.65
N ILE A 46 22.04 4.37 13.71
CA ILE A 46 21.06 4.96 12.79
C ILE A 46 19.91 5.58 13.56
N LEU A 47 19.25 4.83 14.45
CA LEU A 47 18.12 5.39 15.22
C LEU A 47 18.57 6.49 16.18
N GLY A 48 19.80 6.42 16.70
CA GLY A 48 20.38 7.41 17.60
C GLY A 48 20.56 8.75 16.89
N LEU A 49 21.07 8.73 15.66
CA LEU A 49 21.13 9.92 14.79
C LEU A 49 19.74 10.47 14.49
N GLY A 50 18.77 9.58 14.24
CA GLY A 50 17.36 9.94 14.01
C GLY A 50 16.73 10.67 15.19
N LEU A 51 16.92 10.17 16.42
CA LEU A 51 16.39 10.78 17.64
C LEU A 51 17.15 12.06 18.01
N ALA A 52 18.48 12.08 17.85
CA ALA A 52 19.29 13.25 18.16
C ALA A 52 18.91 14.45 17.28
N GLU A 53 18.73 14.24 15.98
CA GLU A 53 18.30 15.30 15.06
C GLU A 53 16.90 15.82 15.42
N GLU A 54 15.98 14.93 15.79
CA GLU A 54 14.61 15.29 16.17
C GLU A 54 14.51 16.05 17.52
N LEU A 55 15.49 15.88 18.41
CA LEU A 55 15.56 16.59 19.70
C LEU A 55 16.34 17.91 19.62
N TRP A 56 17.11 18.14 18.55
CA TRP A 56 17.99 19.29 18.43
C TRP A 56 17.32 20.43 17.65
N GLU A 57 17.15 21.60 18.27
CA GLU A 57 16.29 22.66 17.72
C GLU A 57 16.88 23.44 16.53
N ASN A 58 18.15 23.22 16.15
CA ASN A 58 18.83 23.97 15.08
C ASN A 58 19.79 23.11 14.24
N VAL A 59 19.30 22.06 13.60
CA VAL A 59 20.11 21.22 12.70
C VAL A 59 20.18 21.84 11.30
N LEU A 60 21.38 21.83 10.70
CA LEU A 60 21.59 22.31 9.33
C LEU A 60 20.64 21.57 8.36
N PRO A 61 19.98 22.27 7.42
CA PRO A 61 18.99 21.66 6.52
C PRO A 61 19.54 20.48 5.71
N ILE A 62 20.81 20.52 5.32
CA ILE A 62 21.45 19.43 4.58
C ILE A 62 21.63 18.18 5.44
N ILE A 63 21.93 18.33 6.73
CA ILE A 63 22.08 17.22 7.68
C ILE A 63 20.70 16.58 7.93
N SER A 64 19.69 17.41 8.17
CA SER A 64 18.29 16.95 8.32
C SER A 64 17.84 16.20 7.06
N LYS A 65 18.20 16.69 5.87
CA LYS A 65 17.86 16.04 4.61
C LYS A 65 18.53 14.68 4.42
N VAL A 66 19.81 14.57 4.74
CA VAL A 66 20.56 13.31 4.69
C VAL A 66 19.99 12.33 5.72
N ASN A 67 19.73 12.79 6.95
CA ASN A 67 19.12 11.98 8.00
C ASN A 67 17.74 11.47 7.56
N CYS A 68 16.89 12.32 6.97
CA CYS A 68 15.58 11.93 6.44
C CYS A 68 15.67 10.76 5.45
N TRP A 69 16.67 10.74 4.58
CA TRP A 69 16.88 9.62 3.65
C TRP A 69 17.41 8.37 4.35
N ILE A 70 18.37 8.52 5.26
CA ILE A 70 18.90 7.40 6.05
C ILE A 70 17.78 6.74 6.87
N GLN A 71 17.00 7.53 7.60
CA GLN A 71 15.83 7.03 8.35
C GLN A 71 14.76 6.49 7.39
N GLY A 72 14.48 7.20 6.30
CA GLY A 72 13.50 6.80 5.28
C GLY A 72 13.74 5.38 4.76
N LEU A 73 15.01 5.01 4.58
CA LEU A 73 15.41 3.68 4.10
C LEU A 73 15.53 2.67 5.24
N ALA A 74 16.24 3.00 6.31
CA ALA A 74 16.64 2.04 7.33
C ALA A 74 15.61 1.86 8.46
N GLN A 75 15.02 2.94 8.96
CA GLN A 75 14.11 2.90 10.11
C GLN A 75 12.93 1.93 9.94
N PRO A 76 12.21 1.83 8.81
CA PRO A 76 11.11 0.88 8.70
C PRO A 76 11.58 -0.58 8.77
N VAL A 77 12.79 -0.88 8.27
CA VAL A 77 13.41 -2.21 8.41
C VAL A 77 13.74 -2.48 9.88
N ILE A 78 14.37 -1.51 10.55
CA ILE A 78 14.74 -1.61 11.97
C ILE A 78 13.50 -1.80 12.86
N LEU A 79 12.42 -1.04 12.62
CA LEU A 79 11.16 -1.17 13.36
C LEU A 79 10.55 -2.56 13.19
N THR A 80 10.54 -3.09 11.96
CA THR A 80 10.01 -4.43 11.66
C THR A 80 10.84 -5.51 12.36
N PHE A 81 12.17 -5.40 12.30
CA PHE A 81 13.10 -6.30 12.98
C PHE A 81 12.91 -6.27 14.50
N ALA A 82 12.97 -5.08 15.10
CA ALA A 82 12.83 -4.91 16.54
C ALA A 82 11.49 -5.46 17.04
N TRP A 83 10.40 -5.19 16.30
CA TRP A 83 9.07 -5.70 16.66
C TRP A 83 8.97 -7.23 16.59
N GLY A 84 9.58 -7.84 15.57
CA GLY A 84 9.69 -9.29 15.46
C GLY A 84 10.41 -9.93 16.64
N VAL A 85 11.53 -9.32 17.08
CA VAL A 85 12.30 -9.79 18.24
C VAL A 85 11.53 -9.60 19.54
N ILE A 86 10.95 -8.43 19.78
CA ILE A 86 10.14 -8.17 20.99
C ILE A 86 9.01 -9.19 21.11
N THR A 87 8.31 -9.44 20.01
CA THR A 87 7.24 -10.45 19.96
C THR A 87 7.76 -11.83 20.32
N ARG A 88 8.92 -12.23 19.75
CA ARG A 88 9.56 -13.52 20.07
C ARG A 88 9.89 -13.62 21.55
N GLU A 89 10.58 -12.64 22.13
CA GLU A 89 11.02 -12.68 23.52
C GLU A 89 9.84 -12.68 24.50
N ILE A 90 8.75 -11.96 24.21
CA ILE A 90 7.53 -12.03 25.04
C ILE A 90 6.96 -13.46 25.05
N ILE A 91 7.00 -14.17 23.92
CA ILE A 91 6.50 -15.55 23.86
C ILE A 91 7.48 -16.51 24.55
N THR A 92 8.77 -16.42 24.25
CA THR A 92 9.77 -17.42 24.69
C THR A 92 10.30 -17.17 26.08
N MET A 93 10.61 -15.93 26.45
CA MET A 93 11.23 -15.60 27.74
C MET A 93 10.18 -15.35 28.81
N LEU A 94 9.09 -14.65 28.49
CA LEU A 94 8.00 -14.39 29.43
C LEU A 94 6.96 -15.53 29.46
N HIS A 95 7.14 -16.57 28.65
CA HIS A 95 6.26 -17.75 28.57
C HIS A 95 4.78 -17.38 28.32
N MET A 96 4.54 -16.26 27.61
CA MET A 96 3.19 -15.78 27.35
C MET A 96 2.53 -16.56 26.21
N PRO A 97 1.19 -16.75 26.25
CA PRO A 97 0.48 -17.46 25.18
C PRO A 97 0.66 -16.80 23.81
N SER A 98 1.22 -17.53 22.84
CA SER A 98 1.59 -16.98 21.53
C SER A 98 0.42 -16.35 20.77
N ARG A 99 -0.79 -16.91 20.89
CA ARG A 99 -2.00 -16.36 20.25
C ARG A 99 -2.30 -14.92 20.68
N GLY A 100 -2.23 -14.64 21.99
CA GLY A 100 -2.52 -13.32 22.53
C GLY A 100 -1.45 -12.30 22.16
N VAL A 101 -0.18 -12.70 22.28
CA VAL A 101 0.96 -11.83 21.95
C VAL A 101 0.97 -11.46 20.46
N VAL A 102 0.72 -12.43 19.56
CA VAL A 102 0.68 -12.16 18.12
C VAL A 102 -0.51 -11.28 17.73
N LEU A 103 -1.65 -11.38 18.42
CA LEU A 103 -2.77 -10.46 18.17
C LEU A 103 -2.39 -9.02 18.55
N LEU A 104 -1.77 -8.82 19.72
CA LEU A 104 -1.26 -7.50 20.13
C LEU A 104 -0.19 -6.99 19.15
N MET A 105 0.68 -7.89 18.68
CA MET A 105 1.66 -7.61 17.64
C MET A 105 1.02 -7.04 16.38
N ILE A 106 -0.03 -7.68 15.88
CA ILE A 106 -0.78 -7.24 14.68
C ILE A 106 -1.41 -5.86 14.90
N LEU A 107 -2.07 -5.66 16.05
CA LEU A 107 -2.74 -4.39 16.36
C LEU A 107 -1.77 -3.22 16.39
N TYR A 108 -0.58 -3.41 16.97
CA TYR A 108 0.46 -2.39 16.92
C TYR A 108 1.03 -2.23 15.51
N TYR A 109 1.26 -3.33 14.78
CA TYR A 109 1.83 -3.28 13.43
C TYR A 109 0.99 -2.42 12.47
N PHE A 110 -0.33 -2.44 12.60
CA PHE A 110 -1.24 -1.58 11.82
C PHE A 110 -0.90 -0.09 11.93
N VAL A 111 -0.49 0.37 13.11
CA VAL A 111 -0.29 1.79 13.39
C VAL A 111 1.18 2.15 13.59
N MET A 112 2.07 1.16 13.63
CA MET A 112 3.50 1.32 13.93
C MET A 112 4.19 2.34 13.03
N TYR A 113 3.85 2.36 11.74
CA TYR A 113 4.51 3.25 10.77
C TYR A 113 3.88 4.64 10.69
N ALA A 114 2.74 4.90 11.31
CA ALA A 114 2.08 6.20 11.28
C ALA A 114 2.94 7.36 11.83
N PRO A 115 3.53 7.27 13.04
CA PRO A 115 4.43 8.33 13.55
C PRO A 115 5.62 8.57 12.62
N PHE A 116 6.24 7.50 12.12
CA PHE A 116 7.34 7.57 11.15
C PHE A 116 6.94 8.27 9.84
N ALA A 117 5.78 7.91 9.27
CA ALA A 117 5.27 8.54 8.05
C ALA A 117 5.04 10.04 8.24
N SER A 118 4.54 10.44 9.41
CA SER A 118 4.27 11.85 9.72
C SER A 118 5.53 12.68 9.94
N VAL A 119 6.56 12.12 10.59
CA VAL A 119 7.78 12.85 10.94
C VAL A 119 8.80 12.78 9.82
N ILE A 120 9.24 11.58 9.44
CA ILE A 120 10.27 11.38 8.40
C ILE A 120 9.66 11.55 7.01
N GLY A 121 8.55 10.87 6.72
CA GLY A 121 7.87 11.03 5.43
C GLY A 121 7.46 12.48 5.17
N GLY A 122 6.98 13.18 6.20
CA GLY A 122 6.60 14.60 6.13
C GLY A 122 7.73 15.57 5.75
N GLN A 123 9.01 15.19 5.89
CA GLN A 123 10.15 15.99 5.45
C GLN A 123 10.45 15.83 3.95
N MET A 124 9.85 14.86 3.27
CA MET A 124 10.02 14.59 1.84
C MET A 124 9.16 15.53 0.99
N ASN A 125 9.80 16.54 0.42
CA ASN A 125 9.13 17.61 -0.31
C ASN A 125 9.22 17.46 -1.83
N LEU A 126 10.24 16.76 -2.34
CA LEU A 126 10.40 16.55 -3.78
C LEU A 126 9.51 15.41 -4.25
N SER A 127 8.91 15.54 -5.44
CA SER A 127 8.03 14.50 -5.99
C SER A 127 8.74 13.16 -6.16
N ILE A 128 10.03 13.17 -6.53
CA ILE A 128 10.83 11.94 -6.69
C ILE A 128 11.06 11.23 -5.35
N GLU A 129 11.24 11.98 -4.26
CA GLU A 129 11.38 11.42 -2.91
C GLU A 129 10.10 10.71 -2.51
N ARG A 130 8.96 11.41 -2.68
CA ARG A 130 7.64 10.86 -2.37
C ARG A 130 7.36 9.60 -3.17
N PHE A 131 7.71 9.60 -4.46
CA PHE A 131 7.55 8.46 -5.36
C PHE A 131 8.35 7.24 -4.91
N VAL A 132 9.65 7.42 -4.65
CA VAL A 132 10.53 6.34 -4.18
C VAL A 132 10.08 5.84 -2.81
N PHE A 133 9.70 6.75 -1.91
CA PHE A 133 9.34 6.43 -0.54
C PHE A 133 8.09 5.53 -0.44
N VAL A 134 7.03 5.82 -1.19
CA VAL A 134 5.80 5.01 -1.12
C VAL A 134 6.00 3.61 -1.70
N ILE A 135 6.87 3.45 -2.70
CA ILE A 135 7.24 2.15 -3.28
C ILE A 135 8.13 1.37 -2.32
N TRP A 136 9.16 2.02 -1.76
CA TRP A 136 10.05 1.41 -0.76
C TRP A 136 9.25 0.88 0.43
N MET A 137 8.36 1.72 0.98
CA MET A 137 7.53 1.34 2.11
C MET A 137 6.56 0.21 1.79
N PHE A 138 6.08 0.10 0.56
CA PHE A 138 5.23 -1.03 0.17
C PHE A 138 5.98 -2.36 0.32
N GLN A 139 7.22 -2.43 -0.15
CA GLN A 139 8.04 -3.64 -0.06
C GLN A 139 8.31 -4.05 1.39
N ILE A 140 8.60 -3.08 2.27
CA ILE A 140 8.91 -3.36 3.67
C ILE A 140 7.67 -3.72 4.50
N VAL A 141 6.53 -3.07 4.24
CA VAL A 141 5.32 -3.20 5.08
C VAL A 141 4.45 -4.40 4.67
N ILE A 142 4.41 -4.75 3.38
CA ILE A 142 3.57 -5.87 2.91
C ILE A 142 4.16 -7.24 3.30
N VAL A 143 5.49 -7.34 3.31
CA VAL A 143 6.22 -8.60 3.52
C VAL A 143 7.03 -8.54 4.82
N PRO A 144 6.39 -8.55 6.01
CA PRO A 144 7.12 -8.65 7.28
C PRO A 144 7.72 -10.06 7.52
N PHE A 145 7.60 -10.97 6.54
CA PHE A 145 7.89 -12.41 6.67
C PHE A 145 9.28 -12.75 7.18
N THR A 146 10.26 -11.92 6.86
CA THR A 146 11.66 -12.19 7.19
C THR A 146 11.97 -12.08 8.69
N TYR A 147 11.13 -11.39 9.48
CA TYR A 147 11.48 -11.04 10.86
C TYR A 147 10.43 -11.45 11.91
N LEU A 148 9.22 -11.86 11.51
CA LEU A 148 8.18 -12.28 12.46
C LEU A 148 8.35 -13.75 12.89
N PRO A 149 8.02 -14.10 14.16
CA PRO A 149 8.27 -15.43 14.70
C PRO A 149 7.21 -16.47 14.29
N PHE A 150 7.11 -16.79 13.01
CA PHE A 150 6.12 -17.74 12.46
C PHE A 150 6.19 -19.13 13.08
N ASP A 151 7.39 -19.57 13.47
CA ASP A 151 7.66 -20.82 14.20
C ASP A 151 6.94 -20.90 15.55
N LEU A 152 6.60 -19.76 16.15
CA LEU A 152 5.91 -19.69 17.43
C LEU A 152 4.38 -19.58 17.30
N ILE A 153 3.87 -19.46 16.06
CA ILE A 153 2.44 -19.27 15.78
C ILE A 153 1.76 -20.62 15.57
N ALA A 154 1.19 -21.16 16.64
CA ALA A 154 0.48 -22.44 16.59
C ALA A 154 -0.91 -22.37 15.91
N ASN A 155 -1.42 -21.17 15.57
CA ASN A 155 -2.74 -21.02 14.95
C ASN A 155 -2.63 -20.88 13.42
N PRO A 156 -3.11 -21.86 12.63
CA PRO A 156 -2.97 -21.84 11.17
C PRO A 156 -3.62 -20.63 10.49
N LYS A 157 -4.75 -20.14 11.00
CA LYS A 157 -5.41 -18.94 10.44
C LYS A 157 -4.57 -17.69 10.67
N LEU A 158 -3.93 -17.58 11.83
CA LEU A 158 -3.06 -16.45 12.16
C LEU A 158 -1.79 -16.48 11.30
N THR A 159 -1.22 -17.67 11.09
CA THR A 159 -0.12 -17.89 10.15
C THR A 159 -0.51 -17.48 8.74
N ILE A 160 -1.70 -17.83 8.25
CA ILE A 160 -2.18 -17.43 6.91
C ILE A 160 -2.40 -15.90 6.82
N LEU A 161 -2.96 -15.29 7.86
CA LEU A 161 -3.25 -13.85 7.86
C LEU A 161 -1.97 -13.02 7.74
N LEU A 162 -0.95 -13.39 8.51
CA LEU A 162 0.39 -12.80 8.39
C LEU A 162 0.99 -13.20 7.04
N SER A 163 0.94 -14.52 6.75
CA SER A 163 1.15 -15.32 5.54
C SER A 163 1.04 -14.67 4.17
N THR A 164 0.00 -13.87 4.03
CA THR A 164 -0.54 -13.44 2.74
C THR A 164 -0.35 -11.97 2.49
N GLY A 165 0.27 -11.25 3.45
CA GLY A 165 0.41 -9.79 3.37
C GLY A 165 -0.84 -9.03 3.80
N ALA A 166 -1.94 -9.70 4.15
CA ALA A 166 -3.20 -9.05 4.55
C ALA A 166 -3.03 -8.12 5.76
N VAL A 167 -2.19 -8.48 6.74
CA VAL A 167 -1.82 -7.59 7.85
C VAL A 167 -1.03 -6.37 7.36
N GLY A 168 -0.08 -6.62 6.47
CA GLY A 168 0.72 -5.59 5.81
C GLY A 168 -0.13 -4.61 5.00
N ALA A 169 -1.17 -5.08 4.32
CA ALA A 169 -2.07 -4.26 3.52
C ALA A 169 -2.76 -3.17 4.36
N VAL A 170 -3.24 -3.54 5.55
CA VAL A 170 -3.85 -2.59 6.51
C VAL A 170 -2.80 -1.61 7.03
N ALA A 171 -1.63 -2.09 7.42
CA ALA A 171 -0.54 -1.25 7.89
C ALA A 171 -0.07 -0.25 6.81
N TYR A 172 0.05 -0.71 5.56
CA TYR A 172 0.44 0.11 4.43
C TYR A 172 -0.62 1.14 4.09
N PHE A 173 -1.91 0.78 4.13
CA PHE A 173 -3.00 1.73 3.95
C PHE A 173 -2.94 2.86 4.98
N LEU A 174 -2.79 2.53 6.27
CA LEU A 174 -2.69 3.52 7.35
C LEU A 174 -1.43 4.39 7.22
N PHE A 175 -0.31 3.78 6.82
CA PHE A 175 0.92 4.50 6.46
C PHE A 175 0.66 5.49 5.31
N ALA A 176 0.06 5.03 4.20
CA ALA A 176 -0.21 5.83 3.01
C ALA A 176 -1.12 7.03 3.34
N VAL A 177 -2.19 6.81 4.11
CA VAL A 177 -3.08 7.90 4.59
C VAL A 177 -2.30 8.91 5.44
N THR A 178 -1.43 8.43 6.31
CA THR A 178 -0.66 9.30 7.22
C THR A 178 0.39 10.13 6.46
N VAL A 179 1.10 9.54 5.48
CA VAL A 179 2.11 10.27 4.72
C VAL A 179 1.47 11.24 3.72
N MET A 180 0.39 10.84 3.04
CA MET A 180 -0.35 11.73 2.14
C MET A 180 -0.89 12.94 2.92
N ARG A 181 -1.32 12.74 4.17
CA ARG A 181 -1.65 13.81 5.11
C ARG A 181 -0.49 14.74 5.41
N ALA A 182 0.68 14.18 5.73
CA ALA A 182 1.86 14.97 6.02
C ALA A 182 2.29 15.81 4.80
N TRP A 183 2.03 15.33 3.59
CA TRP A 183 2.28 16.04 2.33
C TRP A 183 1.18 17.00 1.89
N HIS A 184 0.07 17.08 2.64
CA HIS A 184 -1.11 17.85 2.27
C HIS A 184 -1.64 17.47 0.87
N LEU A 185 -1.58 16.17 0.54
CA LEU A 185 -2.12 15.58 -0.68
C LEU A 185 -3.38 14.75 -0.37
N SER A 186 -4.11 14.42 -1.43
CA SER A 186 -5.30 13.55 -1.54
C SER A 186 -5.80 12.91 -0.25
N TRP A 187 -7.09 13.13 0.06
CA TRP A 187 -7.82 12.25 1.00
C TRP A 187 -8.24 10.96 0.27
N PRO A 188 -8.18 9.77 0.90
CA PRO A 188 -8.54 8.50 0.25
C PRO A 188 -10.02 8.40 -0.15
N GLY A 189 -10.90 9.24 0.42
CA GLY A 189 -12.32 9.16 0.07
C GLY A 189 -12.96 7.84 0.53
N LEU A 190 -12.88 7.56 1.83
CA LEU A 190 -13.52 6.38 2.45
C LEU A 190 -15.01 6.59 2.75
N LYS A 191 -15.44 7.86 2.83
CA LYS A 191 -16.84 8.21 3.06
C LYS A 191 -17.46 8.62 1.72
N PRO A 192 -18.54 7.96 1.27
CA PRO A 192 -19.28 8.35 0.07
C PRO A 192 -19.66 9.82 0.13
N ASN A 193 -19.05 10.61 -0.74
CA ASN A 193 -19.24 12.05 -0.84
C ASN A 193 -19.11 12.39 -2.32
N TRP A 194 -20.24 12.74 -2.93
CA TRP A 194 -20.35 12.99 -4.37
C TRP A 194 -20.46 14.50 -4.61
N SER A 195 -19.84 14.99 -5.69
CA SER A 195 -20.01 16.39 -6.08
C SER A 195 -21.39 16.63 -6.70
N SER A 196 -21.88 17.88 -6.69
CA SER A 196 -23.16 18.27 -7.30
C SER A 196 -23.27 17.90 -8.78
N ASP A 197 -22.13 17.88 -9.48
CA ASP A 197 -22.06 17.62 -10.92
C ASP A 197 -21.78 16.13 -11.23
N PHE A 198 -21.91 15.27 -10.22
CA PHE A 198 -21.72 13.84 -10.36
C PHE A 198 -22.86 13.23 -11.19
N ASN A 199 -22.50 12.47 -12.23
CA ASN A 199 -23.48 11.85 -13.11
C ASN A 199 -23.67 10.37 -12.75
N TRP A 200 -24.82 10.07 -12.15
CA TRP A 200 -25.20 8.70 -11.75
C TRP A 200 -25.25 7.71 -12.91
N TRP A 201 -25.54 8.15 -14.13
CA TRP A 201 -25.51 7.28 -15.32
C TRP A 201 -24.09 6.83 -15.66
N ILE A 202 -23.08 7.67 -15.39
CA ILE A 202 -21.69 7.28 -15.57
C ILE A 202 -21.28 6.26 -14.51
N LEU A 203 -21.74 6.44 -13.26
CA LEU A 203 -21.51 5.42 -12.23
C LEU A 203 -22.19 4.10 -12.59
N PHE A 204 -23.44 4.14 -13.06
CA PHE A 204 -24.13 2.94 -13.54
C PHE A 204 -23.37 2.26 -14.68
N LEU A 205 -22.86 3.04 -15.65
CA LEU A 205 -22.04 2.50 -16.73
C LEU A 205 -20.72 1.90 -16.24
N ILE A 206 -20.04 2.53 -15.28
CA ILE A 206 -18.84 1.98 -14.62
C ILE A 206 -19.17 0.61 -14.01
N LEU A 207 -20.27 0.52 -13.25
CA LEU A 207 -20.68 -0.74 -12.62
C LEU A 207 -21.06 -1.78 -13.66
N ALA A 208 -21.79 -1.41 -14.71
CA ALA A 208 -22.17 -2.32 -15.79
C ALA A 208 -20.95 -2.90 -16.53
N ILE A 209 -19.96 -2.05 -16.84
CA ILE A 209 -18.69 -2.47 -17.47
C ILE A 209 -17.93 -3.43 -16.55
N PHE A 210 -17.91 -3.16 -15.24
CA PHE A 210 -17.21 -4.00 -14.27
C PHE A 210 -17.88 -5.35 -14.00
N VAL A 211 -19.22 -5.40 -14.04
CA VAL A 211 -19.99 -6.63 -13.78
C VAL A 211 -19.72 -7.71 -14.83
N ILE A 212 -19.35 -7.35 -16.06
CA ILE A 212 -19.08 -8.31 -17.14
C ILE A 212 -17.88 -9.23 -16.80
N PRO A 213 -16.65 -8.73 -16.57
CA PRO A 213 -15.52 -9.60 -16.19
C PRO A 213 -15.72 -10.23 -14.80
N LEU A 214 -16.38 -9.54 -13.87
CA LEU A 214 -16.73 -10.12 -12.57
C LEU A 214 -17.63 -11.35 -12.73
N GLY A 215 -18.70 -11.23 -13.53
CA GLY A 215 -19.63 -12.31 -13.82
C GLY A 215 -18.95 -13.46 -14.56
N SER A 216 -18.01 -13.18 -15.47
CA SER A 216 -17.18 -14.20 -16.11
C SER A 216 -16.39 -15.02 -15.08
N ASN A 217 -15.73 -14.36 -14.12
CA ASN A 217 -15.00 -15.04 -13.05
C ASN A 217 -15.95 -15.87 -12.16
N MET A 218 -17.14 -15.34 -11.84
CA MET A 218 -18.14 -16.07 -11.06
C MET A 218 -18.63 -17.33 -11.78
N MET A 219 -18.90 -17.24 -13.08
CA MET A 219 -19.37 -18.37 -13.89
C MET A 219 -18.28 -19.44 -14.10
N ALA A 220 -17.00 -19.06 -14.01
CA ALA A 220 -15.88 -19.99 -14.07
C ALA A 220 -15.69 -20.82 -12.79
N ILE A 221 -16.44 -20.55 -11.72
CA ILE A 221 -16.36 -21.31 -10.47
C ILE A 221 -17.13 -22.63 -10.63
N ILE A 222 -16.41 -23.68 -11.00
CA ILE A 222 -16.98 -25.03 -11.16
C ILE A 222 -17.10 -25.72 -9.79
N HIS A 223 -16.09 -25.57 -8.94
CA HIS A 223 -16.06 -26.13 -7.58
C HIS A 223 -15.43 -25.13 -6.62
N LEU A 224 -16.09 -24.90 -5.47
CA LEU A 224 -15.49 -24.10 -4.41
C LEU A 224 -14.26 -24.83 -3.84
N PRO A 225 -13.12 -24.15 -3.67
CA PRO A 225 -11.93 -24.74 -3.06
C PRO A 225 -12.26 -25.25 -1.65
N LYS A 226 -12.25 -26.58 -1.45
CA LYS A 226 -12.50 -27.20 -0.13
C LYS A 226 -11.45 -26.80 0.92
N HIS A 227 -10.25 -26.46 0.46
CA HIS A 227 -9.15 -25.97 1.26
C HIS A 227 -8.63 -24.66 0.67
N GLY A 228 -8.07 -23.79 1.52
CA GLY A 228 -7.43 -22.56 1.06
C GLY A 228 -8.36 -21.36 0.85
N LEU A 229 -9.68 -21.49 0.97
CA LEU A 229 -10.63 -20.37 0.85
C LEU A 229 -10.20 -19.14 1.67
N PHE A 230 -9.84 -19.34 2.95
CA PHE A 230 -9.38 -18.25 3.81
C PHE A 230 -8.10 -17.60 3.29
N LYS A 231 -7.14 -18.40 2.79
CA LYS A 231 -5.89 -17.91 2.20
C LYS A 231 -6.16 -17.08 0.94
N LEU A 232 -6.96 -17.61 0.01
CA LEU A 232 -7.31 -16.91 -1.23
C LEU A 232 -8.08 -15.61 -0.95
N THR A 233 -8.95 -15.61 0.07
CA THR A 233 -9.65 -14.41 0.53
C THR A 233 -8.67 -13.38 1.09
N CYS A 234 -7.71 -13.78 1.92
CA CYS A 234 -6.69 -12.88 2.42
C CYS A 234 -5.79 -12.32 1.31
N GLN A 235 -5.47 -13.12 0.28
CA GLN A 235 -4.68 -12.67 -0.87
C GLN A 235 -5.46 -11.68 -1.74
N ALA A 236 -6.73 -11.95 -2.05
CA ALA A 236 -7.57 -10.99 -2.76
C ALA A 236 -7.77 -9.69 -1.96
N PHE A 237 -7.90 -9.80 -0.63
CA PHE A 237 -8.00 -8.65 0.26
C PHE A 237 -6.70 -7.83 0.27
N GLU A 238 -5.55 -8.50 0.31
CA GLU A 238 -4.25 -7.85 0.22
C GLU A 238 -4.11 -7.11 -1.12
N ALA A 239 -4.36 -7.75 -2.26
CA ALA A 239 -4.33 -7.09 -3.57
C ALA A 239 -5.27 -5.88 -3.62
N GLY A 240 -6.55 -6.08 -3.28
CA GLY A 240 -7.56 -5.02 -3.33
C GLY A 240 -7.26 -3.85 -2.40
N LEU A 241 -6.71 -4.07 -1.20
CA LEU A 241 -6.40 -2.99 -0.26
C LEU A 241 -5.01 -2.38 -0.53
N ALA A 242 -3.97 -3.20 -0.60
CA ALA A 242 -2.59 -2.74 -0.69
C ALA A 242 -2.29 -2.10 -2.04
N GLU A 243 -2.61 -2.78 -3.14
CA GLU A 243 -2.27 -2.31 -4.49
C GLU A 243 -3.04 -1.03 -4.83
N GLU A 244 -4.32 -0.94 -4.44
CA GLU A 244 -5.10 0.29 -4.63
C GLU A 244 -4.57 1.45 -3.75
N SER A 245 -4.13 1.16 -2.53
CA SER A 245 -3.48 2.15 -1.66
C SER A 245 -2.18 2.68 -2.28
N LEU A 246 -1.39 1.82 -2.91
CA LEU A 246 -0.15 2.21 -3.58
C LEU A 246 -0.44 2.96 -4.89
N PHE A 247 -1.14 2.34 -5.83
CA PHE A 247 -1.24 2.81 -7.20
C PHE A 247 -2.30 3.90 -7.39
N ARG A 248 -3.48 3.76 -6.79
CA ARG A 248 -4.61 4.69 -7.02
C ARG A 248 -4.59 5.84 -6.03
N PHE A 249 -4.14 5.59 -4.82
CA PHE A 249 -4.08 6.62 -3.79
C PHE A 249 -2.72 7.34 -3.73
N ALA A 250 -1.66 6.64 -3.33
CA ALA A 250 -0.36 7.26 -3.06
C ALA A 250 0.35 7.72 -4.34
N LEU A 251 0.69 6.80 -5.25
CA LEU A 251 1.44 7.09 -6.47
C LEU A 251 0.69 8.05 -7.38
N LEU A 252 -0.59 7.78 -7.67
CA LEU A 252 -1.38 8.67 -8.52
C LEU A 252 -1.48 10.09 -7.94
N GLY A 253 -1.64 10.23 -6.62
CA GLY A 253 -1.62 11.53 -5.94
C GLY A 253 -0.27 12.25 -6.08
N VAL A 254 0.84 11.53 -5.92
CA VAL A 254 2.20 12.05 -6.14
C VAL A 254 2.41 12.47 -7.59
N LEU A 255 1.94 11.69 -8.57
CA LEU A 255 2.05 11.99 -10.00
C LEU A 255 1.24 13.23 -10.38
N PHE A 256 0.01 13.38 -9.88
CA PHE A 256 -0.77 14.61 -10.09
C PHE A 256 -0.07 15.84 -9.52
N TYR A 257 0.57 15.72 -8.35
CA TYR A 257 1.35 16.80 -7.77
C TYR A 257 2.63 17.10 -8.57
N ALA A 258 3.33 16.07 -9.03
CA ALA A 258 4.55 16.19 -9.83
C ALA A 258 4.28 16.92 -11.15
N TRP A 259 3.17 16.57 -11.81
CA TRP A 259 2.77 17.12 -13.10
C TRP A 259 1.74 18.23 -13.00
N ARG A 260 1.64 18.91 -11.85
CA ARG A 260 0.66 19.99 -11.60
C ARG A 260 0.68 21.12 -12.63
N ASN A 261 1.82 21.37 -13.27
CA ASN A 261 2.01 22.40 -14.29
C ASN A 261 1.93 21.86 -15.73
N VAL A 262 1.65 20.56 -15.93
CA VAL A 262 1.55 19.93 -17.25
C VAL A 262 0.10 19.96 -17.73
N LYS A 263 -0.15 20.48 -18.95
CA LYS A 263 -1.50 20.58 -19.53
C LYS A 263 -2.22 19.21 -19.62
N GLN A 264 -1.48 18.15 -19.90
CA GLN A 264 -1.98 16.78 -20.02
C GLN A 264 -1.76 15.94 -18.74
N ARG A 265 -1.69 16.57 -17.56
CA ARG A 265 -1.42 15.86 -16.30
C ARG A 265 -2.37 14.71 -16.02
N LEU A 266 -3.66 14.85 -16.34
CA LEU A 266 -4.68 13.85 -16.02
C LEU A 266 -4.42 12.53 -16.75
N PRO A 267 -4.40 12.51 -18.11
CA PRO A 267 -4.12 11.28 -18.83
C PRO A 267 -2.71 10.76 -18.56
N LEU A 268 -1.71 11.64 -18.38
CA LEU A 268 -0.33 11.22 -18.11
C LEU A 268 -0.22 10.47 -16.76
N ALA A 269 -0.78 11.02 -15.68
CA ALA A 269 -0.82 10.39 -14.36
C ALA A 269 -1.55 9.04 -14.37
N ILE A 270 -2.70 8.97 -15.04
CA ILE A 270 -3.47 7.74 -15.16
C ILE A 270 -2.65 6.67 -15.89
N ILE A 271 -2.14 6.97 -17.08
CA ILE A 271 -1.38 5.99 -17.89
C ILE A 271 -0.11 5.55 -17.15
N THR A 272 0.63 6.47 -16.53
CA THR A 272 1.85 6.10 -15.80
C THR A 272 1.54 5.23 -14.58
N SER A 273 0.53 5.56 -13.77
CA SER A 273 0.15 4.73 -12.64
C SER A 273 -0.27 3.32 -13.09
N SER A 274 -1.06 3.23 -14.15
CA SER A 274 -1.51 1.96 -14.72
C SER A 274 -0.37 1.13 -15.32
N LEU A 275 0.62 1.77 -15.97
CA LEU A 275 1.83 1.09 -16.46
C LEU A 275 2.65 0.52 -15.30
N LEU A 276 2.86 1.31 -14.24
CA LEU A 276 3.58 0.85 -13.05
C LEU A 276 2.85 -0.32 -12.37
N PHE A 277 1.52 -0.28 -12.33
CA PHE A 277 0.69 -1.37 -11.82
C PHE A 277 0.84 -2.65 -12.65
N GLY A 278 0.81 -2.53 -13.99
CA GLY A 278 1.13 -3.64 -14.89
C GLY A 278 2.53 -4.20 -14.63
N PHE A 279 3.56 -3.35 -14.61
CA PHE A 279 4.95 -3.77 -14.40
C PHE A 279 5.23 -4.37 -13.02
N ALA A 280 4.45 -4.03 -11.99
CA ALA A 280 4.58 -4.67 -10.67
C ALA A 280 4.42 -6.20 -10.74
N HIS A 281 3.63 -6.69 -11.70
CA HIS A 281 3.39 -8.12 -11.89
C HIS A 281 4.58 -8.87 -12.52
N LEU A 282 5.61 -8.17 -13.01
CA LEU A 282 6.86 -8.81 -13.45
C LEU A 282 7.55 -9.59 -12.33
N ILE A 283 7.23 -9.31 -11.06
CA ILE A 283 7.70 -10.11 -9.91
C ILE A 283 7.31 -11.60 -10.03
N ASN A 284 6.23 -11.91 -10.75
CA ASN A 284 5.78 -13.28 -10.97
C ASN A 284 6.71 -14.11 -11.86
N LEU A 285 7.66 -13.49 -12.57
CA LEU A 285 8.72 -14.21 -13.30
C LEU A 285 9.54 -15.15 -12.38
N GLY A 286 9.53 -14.92 -11.07
CA GLY A 286 10.14 -15.82 -10.09
C GLY A 286 9.46 -17.20 -9.95
N GLY A 287 8.34 -17.47 -10.66
CA GLY A 287 7.72 -18.79 -10.68
C GLY A 287 6.55 -18.97 -11.66
N GLN A 288 6.34 -18.03 -12.57
CA GLN A 288 5.33 -18.06 -13.64
C GLN A 288 6.05 -17.93 -14.98
N ARG A 289 5.54 -18.60 -16.02
CA ARG A 289 6.11 -18.50 -17.38
C ARG A 289 6.07 -17.06 -17.89
N ILE A 290 7.03 -16.72 -18.76
CA ILE A 290 7.18 -15.36 -19.29
C ILE A 290 5.96 -14.91 -20.10
N ASP A 291 5.39 -15.78 -20.94
CA ASP A 291 4.21 -15.50 -21.76
C ASP A 291 2.97 -15.21 -20.89
N LEU A 292 2.72 -16.05 -19.89
CA LEU A 292 1.65 -15.83 -18.90
C LEU A 292 1.86 -14.54 -18.11
N THR A 293 3.11 -14.23 -17.75
CA THR A 293 3.43 -13.02 -16.99
C THR A 293 3.23 -11.77 -17.82
N LEU A 294 3.65 -11.75 -19.08
CA LEU A 294 3.40 -10.62 -19.97
C LEU A 294 1.90 -10.44 -20.26
N TYR A 295 1.16 -11.54 -20.38
CA TYR A 295 -0.31 -11.50 -20.46
C TYR A 295 -0.94 -10.88 -19.19
N GLN A 296 -0.49 -11.29 -18.01
CA GLN A 296 -0.92 -10.71 -16.73
C GLN A 296 -0.57 -9.21 -16.62
N VAL A 297 0.62 -8.80 -17.07
CA VAL A 297 1.03 -7.38 -17.13
C VAL A 297 0.06 -6.57 -17.99
N ALA A 298 -0.36 -7.10 -19.14
CA ALA A 298 -1.34 -6.44 -20.01
C ALA A 298 -2.73 -6.35 -19.37
N LEU A 299 -3.22 -7.43 -18.75
CA LEU A 299 -4.48 -7.43 -18.00
C LEU A 299 -4.45 -6.40 -16.86
N ALA A 300 -3.40 -6.42 -16.05
CA ALA A 300 -3.21 -5.51 -14.93
C ALA A 300 -3.11 -4.06 -15.41
N PHE A 301 -2.44 -3.78 -16.53
CA PHE A 301 -2.42 -2.44 -17.11
C PHE A 301 -3.83 -1.94 -17.52
N LEU A 302 -4.65 -2.80 -18.12
CA LEU A 302 -6.01 -2.42 -18.54
C LEU A 302 -6.95 -2.19 -17.35
N LEU A 303 -6.93 -3.09 -16.36
CA LEU A 303 -7.62 -2.88 -15.08
C LEU A 303 -7.08 -1.63 -14.36
N GLY A 304 -5.76 -1.45 -14.44
CA GLY A 304 -4.99 -0.22 -14.29
C GLY A 304 -5.77 1.04 -14.64
N LEU A 305 -5.99 1.19 -15.94
CA LEU A 305 -6.61 2.37 -16.54
C LEU A 305 -8.03 2.57 -16.00
N PHE A 306 -8.81 1.48 -15.98
CA PHE A 306 -10.19 1.50 -15.55
C PHE A 306 -10.33 1.95 -14.09
N LEU A 307 -9.64 1.31 -13.15
CA LEU A 307 -9.71 1.65 -11.72
C LEU A 307 -9.16 3.06 -11.44
N SER A 308 -8.13 3.51 -12.15
CA SER A 308 -7.68 4.90 -12.06
C SER A 308 -8.80 5.89 -12.44
N VAL A 309 -9.53 5.62 -13.52
CA VAL A 309 -10.67 6.45 -13.93
C VAL A 309 -11.81 6.36 -12.91
N VAL A 310 -12.13 5.18 -12.40
CA VAL A 310 -13.13 5.02 -11.33
C VAL A 310 -12.76 5.87 -10.13
N TYR A 311 -11.53 5.76 -9.63
CA TYR A 311 -11.09 6.53 -8.47
C TYR A 311 -11.12 8.04 -8.72
N VAL A 312 -10.59 8.52 -9.84
CA VAL A 312 -10.54 9.96 -10.12
C VAL A 312 -11.95 10.54 -10.36
N TYR A 313 -12.82 9.79 -11.03
CA TYR A 313 -14.18 10.23 -11.30
C TYR A 313 -15.05 10.23 -10.05
N THR A 314 -14.94 9.21 -9.20
CA THR A 314 -15.77 9.05 -8.00
C THR A 314 -15.20 9.78 -6.78
N GLY A 315 -13.88 9.91 -6.72
CA GLY A 315 -13.16 10.33 -5.51
C GLY A 315 -13.26 9.31 -4.37
N GLN A 316 -13.57 8.05 -4.68
CA GLN A 316 -13.85 7.00 -3.68
C GLN A 316 -12.87 5.84 -3.82
N LEU A 317 -11.85 5.77 -2.98
CA LEU A 317 -10.88 4.66 -3.02
C LEU A 317 -11.49 3.33 -2.56
N TRP A 318 -12.44 3.36 -1.61
CA TRP A 318 -13.11 2.14 -1.14
C TRP A 318 -13.80 1.39 -2.28
N LEU A 319 -14.29 2.12 -3.29
CA LEU A 319 -14.95 1.52 -4.44
C LEU A 319 -13.95 0.75 -5.31
N THR A 320 -12.77 1.32 -5.59
CA THR A 320 -11.75 0.59 -6.36
C THR A 320 -11.18 -0.59 -5.58
N MET A 321 -11.00 -0.45 -4.26
CA MET A 321 -10.61 -1.55 -3.38
C MET A 321 -11.61 -2.70 -3.44
N LEU A 322 -12.91 -2.40 -3.34
CA LEU A 322 -13.97 -3.41 -3.41
C LEU A 322 -14.02 -4.07 -4.79
N MET A 323 -13.93 -3.28 -5.86
CA MET A 323 -13.94 -3.79 -7.24
C MET A 323 -12.74 -4.72 -7.46
N HIS A 324 -11.54 -4.27 -7.15
CA HIS A 324 -10.32 -5.07 -7.31
C HIS A 324 -10.37 -6.34 -6.47
N PHE A 325 -10.70 -6.22 -5.17
CA PHE A 325 -10.91 -7.38 -4.28
C PHE A 325 -11.88 -8.38 -4.89
N SER A 326 -13.04 -7.94 -5.37
CA SER A 326 -14.08 -8.84 -5.87
C SER A 326 -13.67 -9.56 -7.17
N LEU A 327 -12.99 -8.86 -8.07
CA LEU A 327 -12.50 -9.43 -9.33
C LEU A 327 -11.49 -10.56 -9.05
N ASP A 328 -10.51 -10.26 -8.20
CA ASP A 328 -9.46 -11.20 -7.79
C ASP A 328 -10.03 -12.34 -6.96
N TRP A 329 -10.94 -12.04 -6.02
CA TRP A 329 -11.53 -13.06 -5.17
C TRP A 329 -12.26 -14.12 -5.98
N PHE A 330 -13.16 -13.73 -6.89
CA PHE A 330 -13.84 -14.71 -7.74
C PHE A 330 -12.87 -15.39 -8.73
N GLY A 331 -11.89 -14.67 -9.26
CA GLY A 331 -10.85 -15.25 -10.12
C GLY A 331 -10.05 -16.34 -9.39
N PHE A 332 -9.60 -16.06 -8.17
CA PHE A 332 -8.84 -17.00 -7.34
C PHE A 332 -9.70 -18.18 -6.88
N LEU A 333 -11.01 -17.99 -6.66
CA LEU A 333 -11.92 -19.10 -6.40
C LEU A 333 -12.10 -20.01 -7.61
N ALA A 334 -12.13 -19.44 -8.82
CA ALA A 334 -12.25 -20.21 -10.06
C ALA A 334 -10.97 -21.00 -10.38
N THR A 335 -9.79 -20.43 -10.13
CA THR A 335 -8.49 -21.06 -10.48
C THR A 335 -7.83 -21.81 -9.33
N GLY A 336 -8.18 -21.51 -8.08
CA GLY A 336 -7.52 -22.02 -6.88
C GLY A 336 -6.13 -21.42 -6.60
N THR A 337 -5.70 -20.40 -7.35
CA THR A 337 -4.36 -19.80 -7.26
C THR A 337 -4.38 -18.32 -7.65
N THR A 338 -3.36 -17.57 -7.20
CA THR A 338 -3.18 -16.14 -7.55
C THR A 338 -2.30 -15.92 -8.79
N LYS A 339 -1.64 -16.98 -9.27
CA LYS A 339 -0.80 -16.95 -10.48
C LYS A 339 -1.54 -17.54 -11.65
N LEU A 340 -1.26 -17.03 -12.85
CA LEU A 340 -1.76 -17.65 -14.07
C LEU A 340 -1.04 -18.98 -14.30
N THR A 341 -1.80 -19.98 -14.72
CA THR A 341 -1.33 -21.35 -14.98
C THR A 341 -1.94 -21.87 -16.28
N GLY A 342 -1.35 -22.89 -16.88
CA GLY A 342 -1.81 -23.47 -18.14
C GLY A 342 -1.15 -22.83 -19.37
N ASP A 343 -1.77 -23.02 -20.53
CA ASP A 343 -1.32 -22.46 -21.81
C ASP A 343 -2.26 -21.35 -22.26
N LEU A 344 -1.69 -20.31 -22.87
CA LEU A 344 -2.48 -19.28 -23.54
C LEU A 344 -3.09 -19.85 -24.82
N VAL A 345 -4.41 -19.79 -24.91
CA VAL A 345 -5.17 -20.18 -26.10
C VAL A 345 -5.66 -18.95 -26.85
N PRO A 346 -6.08 -19.06 -28.14
CA PRO A 346 -6.59 -17.91 -28.89
C PRO A 346 -7.72 -17.14 -28.19
N ALA A 347 -8.56 -17.83 -27.41
CA ALA A 347 -9.63 -17.20 -26.63
C ALA A 347 -9.11 -16.19 -25.59
N ASP A 348 -7.93 -16.41 -25.01
CA ASP A 348 -7.34 -15.49 -24.02
C ASP A 348 -6.95 -14.15 -24.65
N TRP A 349 -6.44 -14.19 -25.88
CA TRP A 349 -6.08 -13.01 -26.65
C TRP A 349 -7.33 -12.23 -27.13
N TRP A 350 -8.40 -12.95 -27.50
CA TRP A 350 -9.70 -12.32 -27.74
C TRP A 350 -10.28 -11.68 -26.49
N GLY A 351 -10.15 -12.34 -25.33
CA GLY A 351 -10.52 -11.79 -24.03
C GLY A 351 -9.72 -10.53 -23.70
N LEU A 352 -8.41 -10.51 -23.96
CA LEU A 352 -7.56 -9.34 -23.77
C LEU A 352 -7.97 -8.18 -24.70
N LEU A 353 -8.25 -8.47 -25.97
CA LEU A 353 -8.74 -7.46 -26.91
C LEU A 353 -10.09 -6.89 -26.48
N PHE A 354 -10.99 -7.75 -25.99
CA PHE A 354 -12.27 -7.34 -25.45
C PHE A 354 -12.11 -6.41 -24.24
N LEU A 355 -11.21 -6.75 -23.30
CA LEU A 355 -10.86 -5.89 -22.18
C LEU A 355 -10.19 -4.58 -22.61
N LEU A 356 -9.38 -4.59 -23.67
CA LEU A 356 -8.79 -3.37 -24.23
C LEU A 356 -9.88 -2.40 -24.71
N VAL A 357 -10.90 -2.91 -25.41
CA VAL A 357 -12.04 -2.09 -25.85
C VAL A 357 -12.86 -1.62 -24.64
N MET A 358 -13.18 -2.53 -23.72
CA MET A 358 -14.00 -2.21 -22.55
C MET A 358 -13.31 -1.26 -21.58
N PHE A 359 -12.17 -1.64 -21.01
CA PHE A 359 -11.46 -0.84 -20.01
C PHE A 359 -10.66 0.29 -20.65
N GLY A 360 -9.88 -0.01 -21.70
CA GLY A 360 -9.07 0.98 -22.39
C GLY A 360 -9.92 2.00 -23.15
N GLY A 361 -10.88 1.53 -23.95
CA GLY A 361 -11.80 2.40 -24.71
C GLY A 361 -12.69 3.25 -23.81
N PHE A 362 -13.24 2.69 -22.74
CA PHE A 362 -13.97 3.48 -21.73
C PHE A 362 -13.08 4.53 -21.06
N SER A 363 -11.88 4.15 -20.65
CA SER A 363 -10.93 5.08 -20.01
C SER A 363 -10.56 6.22 -20.95
N LEU A 364 -10.36 5.94 -22.24
CA LEU A 364 -10.14 6.94 -23.27
C LEU A 364 -11.36 7.86 -23.44
N TRP A 365 -12.57 7.31 -23.52
CA TRP A 365 -13.81 8.08 -23.64
C TRP A 365 -14.05 9.01 -22.44
N MET A 366 -13.62 8.60 -21.24
CA MET A 366 -13.66 9.43 -20.03
C MET A 366 -12.72 10.64 -20.11
N MET A 367 -11.68 10.63 -20.96
CA MET A 367 -10.76 11.76 -21.17
C MET A 367 -11.34 12.91 -22.01
N PHE A 368 -12.64 12.90 -22.31
CA PHE A 368 -13.29 13.93 -23.12
C PHE A 368 -14.60 14.44 -22.51
N GLY A 369 -14.98 15.66 -22.90
CA GLY A 369 -16.24 16.31 -22.50
C GLY A 369 -16.34 16.61 -21.01
N THR A 370 -17.59 16.71 -20.53
CA THR A 370 -17.93 17.03 -19.13
C THR A 370 -17.35 16.05 -18.11
N ARG A 371 -17.13 14.79 -18.53
CA ARG A 371 -16.56 13.71 -17.71
C ARG A 371 -15.13 14.00 -17.30
N ARG A 372 -14.32 14.47 -18.26
CA ARG A 372 -12.95 14.93 -18.00
C ARG A 372 -12.95 16.14 -17.08
N GLU A 373 -13.88 17.06 -17.24
CA GLU A 373 -13.94 18.24 -16.37
C GLU A 373 -14.23 17.88 -14.91
N VAL A 374 -15.12 16.91 -14.66
CA VAL A 374 -15.36 16.36 -13.31
C VAL A 374 -14.07 15.78 -12.74
N MET A 375 -13.37 14.94 -13.50
CA MET A 375 -12.09 14.37 -13.08
C MET A 375 -11.02 15.44 -12.80
N GLU A 376 -10.87 16.43 -13.68
CA GLU A 376 -9.94 17.55 -13.48
C GLU A 376 -10.29 18.39 -12.23
N ARG A 377 -11.58 18.61 -11.95
CA ARG A 377 -12.04 19.27 -10.71
C ARG A 377 -11.65 18.44 -9.49
N HIS A 378 -11.87 17.13 -9.51
CA HIS A 378 -11.44 16.24 -8.44
C HIS A 378 -9.93 16.27 -8.24
N VAL A 379 -9.13 16.16 -9.31
CA VAL A 379 -7.67 16.28 -9.23
C VAL A 379 -7.23 17.61 -8.63
N ARG A 380 -7.83 18.74 -9.03
CA ARG A 380 -7.52 20.06 -8.42
C ARG A 380 -7.81 20.10 -6.93
N ARG A 381 -8.89 19.46 -6.47
CA ARG A 381 -9.22 19.34 -5.04
C ARG A 381 -8.22 18.41 -4.32
N LEU A 382 -7.77 17.35 -4.98
CA LEU A 382 -6.83 16.36 -4.46
C LEU A 382 -5.38 16.88 -4.33
N THR A 383 -5.00 17.90 -5.10
CA THR A 383 -3.64 18.48 -5.07
C THR A 383 -3.62 19.96 -4.65
N GLY A 384 -4.72 20.49 -4.12
CA GLY A 384 -4.88 21.92 -3.82
C GLY A 384 -4.34 22.33 -2.44
N LYS A 385 -3.88 23.59 -2.32
CA LYS A 385 -3.32 24.17 -1.08
C LYS A 385 -4.31 24.27 0.10
N HIS A 386 -5.60 24.05 -0.13
CA HIS A 386 -6.67 24.20 0.87
C HIS A 386 -7.28 22.86 1.35
N GLN A 387 -6.57 21.74 1.20
CA GLN A 387 -7.04 20.49 1.79
C GLN A 387 -7.12 20.59 3.31
N ARG A 388 -8.33 20.43 3.87
CA ARG A 388 -8.49 20.14 5.29
C ARG A 388 -8.88 18.68 5.44
N PHE A 389 -8.16 17.96 6.29
CA PHE A 389 -8.43 16.57 6.67
C PHE A 389 -9.75 16.40 7.46
N GLY A 390 -10.35 17.51 7.89
CA GLY A 390 -11.77 17.58 8.24
C GLY A 390 -12.46 18.49 7.23
N PHE A 391 -13.17 17.92 6.26
CA PHE A 391 -14.09 18.69 5.45
C PHE A 391 -15.41 17.92 5.32
N SER A 392 -16.46 18.47 5.96
CA SER A 392 -17.83 18.33 5.49
C SER A 392 -17.99 19.22 4.27
N ILE A 393 -18.65 18.73 3.22
CA ILE A 393 -19.08 19.56 2.10
C ILE A 393 -19.98 20.66 2.68
N GLN A 394 -19.53 21.91 2.69
CA GLN A 394 -20.46 23.03 2.75
C GLN A 394 -20.92 23.28 1.32
N TYR A 395 -22.23 23.18 1.14
CA TYR A 395 -22.97 23.30 -0.11
C TYR A 395 -22.84 24.69 -0.73
#